data_AF-A0A497AUY5-F1
#
_entry.id   AF-A0A497AUY5-F1
#
_cell.length_a   1.000
_cell.length_b   1.000
_cell.length_c   1.000
_cell.angle_alpha   90.00
_cell.angle_beta   90.00
_cell.angle_gamma   90.00
#
_symmetry.space_group_name_H-M   'P 1'
#
loop_
_entity.id
_entity.type
_entity.pdbx_description
1 polymer ?
#
loop_
_entity_poly.entity_id
_entity_poly.type
_entity_poly.pdbx_seq_one_letter_code
_entity_poly.pdbx_strand_id
1 'polypeptide(L)' 'MNATAQAIPSRYADRTAWVAWLSKQVRIARETAACYQASARRLGFTRQGQQMLVDVLNNLAYFEQELKIYQ' A
#
# COMPACT_ATOMS: atom_id res chain seq x y z
N MET A 1 -6.80 1.89 45.73
CA MET A 1 -8.02 2.18 44.94
C MET A 1 -7.67 2.05 43.48
N ASN A 2 -8.25 1.04 42.81
CA ASN A 2 -8.03 0.71 41.41
C ASN A 2 -8.85 1.64 40.50
N ALA A 3 -8.18 2.22 39.51
CA ALA A 3 -8.80 2.60 38.24
C ALA A 3 -7.72 2.57 37.16
N THR A 4 -7.21 1.38 36.85
CA THR A 4 -6.59 1.17 35.54
C THR A 4 -7.71 1.38 34.52
N ALA A 5 -7.73 2.56 33.90
CA ALA A 5 -8.45 2.78 32.66
C ALA A 5 -7.83 1.82 31.63
N GLN A 6 -8.33 0.58 31.61
CA GLN A 6 -8.12 -0.33 30.50
C GLN A 6 -8.75 0.37 29.30
N ALA A 7 -7.91 1.03 28.50
CA ALA A 7 -8.29 1.53 27.20
C ALA A 7 -8.84 0.33 26.44
N ILE A 8 -10.16 0.30 26.24
CA ILE A 8 -10.81 -0.69 25.40
C ILE A 8 -10.08 -0.64 24.05
N PRO A 9 -9.50 -1.75 23.54
CA PRO A 9 -8.91 -1.75 22.22
C PRO A 9 -10.04 -1.46 21.25
N SER A 10 -10.13 -0.20 20.82
CA SER A 10 -11.14 0.21 19.87
C SER A 10 -10.78 -0.49 18.57
N ARG A 11 -11.56 -1.50 18.19
CA ARG A 11 -11.54 -2.09 16.84
C ARG A 11 -11.53 -1.04 15.71
N TYR A 12 -11.94 0.19 16.01
CA TYR A 12 -11.90 1.34 15.11
C TYR A 12 -10.54 2.07 15.07
N ALA A 13 -9.76 2.05 16.16
CA ALA A 13 -8.39 2.57 16.18
C ALA A 13 -7.49 1.74 15.25
N ASP A 14 -7.62 0.41 15.32
CA ASP A 14 -6.90 -0.50 14.43
C ASP A 14 -7.37 -0.34 12.98
N ARG A 15 -8.69 -0.21 12.73
CA ARG A 15 -9.21 0.03 11.38
C ARG A 15 -8.71 1.35 10.79
N THR A 16 -8.71 2.44 11.57
CA THR A 16 -8.27 3.76 11.08
C THR A 16 -6.77 3.76 10.77
N ALA A 17 -5.96 3.17 11.65
CA ALA A 17 -4.53 3.01 11.43
C ALA A 17 -4.24 2.10 10.21
N TRP A 18 -5.03 1.03 10.04
CA TRP A 18 -4.94 0.13 8.90
C TRP A 18 -5.28 0.81 7.58
N VAL A 19 -6.39 1.57 7.51
CA VAL A 19 -6.78 2.35 6.33
C VAL A 19 -5.72 3.40 5.98
N ALA A 20 -5.16 4.08 6.99
CA ALA A 20 -4.07 5.04 6.79
C ALA A 20 -2.79 4.37 6.24
N TRP A 21 -2.45 3.20 6.77
CA TRP A 21 -1.33 2.40 6.29
C TRP A 21 -1.55 1.92 4.85
N LEU A 22 -2.71 1.34 4.53
CA LEU A 22 -3.09 0.91 3.18
C LEU A 22 -3.03 2.08 2.19
N SER A 23 -3.58 3.23 2.56
CA SER A 23 -3.56 4.44 1.72
C SER A 23 -2.12 4.89 1.42
N LYS A 24 -1.22 4.79 2.40
CA LYS A 24 0.22 5.05 2.20
C LYS A 24 0.85 4.04 1.25
N GLN A 25 0.52 2.74 1.37
CA GLN A 25 1.05 1.70 0.47
C GLN A 25 0.57 1.90 -0.98
N VAL A 26 -0.71 2.22 -1.20
CA VAL A 26 -1.25 2.56 -2.53
C VAL A 26 -0.47 3.73 -3.14
N ARG A 27 -0.23 4.80 -2.36
CA ARG A 27 0.55 5.94 -2.84
C ARG A 27 1.96 5.54 -3.28
N ILE A 28 2.69 4.82 -2.41
CA ILE A 28 4.06 4.37 -2.68
C ILE A 28 4.10 3.46 -3.92
N ALA A 29 3.18 2.52 -4.05
CA ALA A 29 3.12 1.61 -5.19
C ALA A 29 2.84 2.35 -6.51
N ARG A 30 1.96 3.36 -6.50
CA ARG A 30 1.72 4.23 -7.67
C ARG A 30 2.97 5.03 -8.07
N GLU A 31 3.62 5.67 -7.10
CA GLU A 31 4.87 6.42 -7.33
C GLU A 31 5.97 5.51 -7.90
N THR A 32 6.11 4.32 -7.32
CA THR A 32 7.08 3.32 -7.78
C THR A 32 6.76 2.86 -9.20
N ALA A 33 5.52 2.51 -9.50
CA ALA A 33 5.10 2.12 -10.85
C ALA A 33 5.37 3.22 -11.88
N ALA A 34 5.10 4.48 -11.54
CA ALA A 34 5.38 5.62 -12.40
C ALA A 34 6.90 5.76 -12.70
N CYS A 35 7.75 5.60 -11.68
CA CYS A 35 9.20 5.60 -11.85
C CYS A 35 9.66 4.47 -12.78
N TYR A 36 9.16 3.25 -12.58
CA TYR A 36 9.47 2.11 -13.44
C TYR A 36 9.01 2.34 -14.87
N GLN A 37 7.77 2.79 -15.09
CA GLN A 37 7.25 3.10 -16.43
C GLN A 37 8.05 4.21 -17.13
N ALA A 38 8.46 5.26 -16.41
CA ALA A 38 9.31 6.31 -16.96
C ALA A 38 10.69 5.78 -17.36
N SER A 39 11.31 4.94 -16.52
CA SER A 39 12.57 4.27 -16.82
C SER A 39 12.46 3.33 -18.01
N ALA A 40 11.36 2.57 -18.12
CA ALA A 40 11.07 1.69 -19.26
C ALA A 40 11.08 2.45 -20.58
N ARG A 41 10.42 3.61 -20.60
CA ARG A 41 10.31 4.47 -21.79
C ARG A 41 11.65 5.08 -22.20
N ARG A 42 12.52 5.39 -21.23
CA ARG A 42 13.79 6.10 -21.48
C ARG A 42 14.93 5.16 -21.84
N LEU A 43 15.04 4.02 -21.18
CA LEU A 43 16.21 3.16 -21.24
C LEU A 43 15.91 1.80 -21.89
N GLY A 44 14.64 1.50 -22.16
CA GLY A 44 14.19 0.14 -22.42
C GLY A 44 14.21 -0.69 -21.14
N PHE A 45 13.39 -1.74 -21.10
CA PHE A 45 13.40 -2.65 -19.95
C PHE A 45 14.14 -3.94 -20.23
N THR A 46 14.99 -4.32 -19.28
CA THR A 46 15.42 -5.71 -19.11
C THR A 46 14.24 -6.54 -18.63
N ARG A 47 14.30 -7.87 -18.82
CA ARG A 47 13.29 -8.81 -18.33
C ARG A 47 13.05 -8.66 -16.81
N GLN A 48 14.11 -8.43 -16.05
CA GLN A 48 14.01 -8.17 -14.61
C GLN A 48 13.26 -6.87 -14.31
N GLY A 49 13.53 -5.79 -15.05
CA GLY A 49 12.80 -4.53 -14.91
C GLY A 49 11.30 -4.66 -15.22
N GLN A 50 10.94 -5.45 -16.24
CA GLN A 50 9.55 -5.77 -16.55
C GLN A 50 8.88 -6.53 -15.41
N GLN A 51 9.56 -7.55 -14.87
CA GLN A 51 9.02 -8.33 -13.75
C GLN A 51 8.81 -7.46 -12.52
N MET A 52 9.76 -6.60 -12.16
CA MET A 52 9.59 -5.68 -11.03
C MET A 52 8.40 -4.73 -11.21
N LEU A 53 8.18 -4.22 -12.43
CA LEU A 53 6.99 -3.40 -12.70
C LEU A 53 5.71 -4.22 -12.52
N VAL A 54 5.66 -5.46 -13.01
CA VAL A 54 4.51 -6.36 -12.81
C VAL A 54 4.26 -6.59 -11.32
N ASP A 55 5.29 -6.86 -10.54
CA ASP A 55 5.16 -7.11 -9.10
C ASP A 55 4.65 -5.85 -8.36
N VAL A 56 5.13 -4.66 -8.72
CA VAL A 56 4.65 -3.39 -8.17
C VAL A 56 3.17 -3.16 -8.52
N LEU A 57 2.75 -3.48 -9.75
CA LEU A 57 1.35 -3.35 -10.17
C LEU A 57 0.44 -4.36 -9.47
N ASN A 58 0.92 -5.59 -9.23
CA ASN A 58 0.19 -6.59 -8.45
C ASN A 58 0.00 -6.14 -6.99
N ASN A 59 1.06 -5.60 -6.37
CA ASN A 59 0.98 -5.04 -5.02
C ASN A 59 0.03 -3.85 -4.96
N LEU A 60 0.05 -2.96 -5.96
CA LEU A 60 -0.89 -1.86 -6.05
C LEU A 60 -2.34 -2.36 -6.09
N ALA A 61 -2.64 -3.31 -6.97
CA ALA A 61 -3.98 -3.88 -7.10
C ALA A 61 -4.45 -4.53 -5.79
N TYR A 62 -3.56 -5.26 -5.10
CA TYR A 62 -3.84 -5.83 -3.78
C TYR A 62 -4.19 -4.75 -2.75
N PHE A 63 -3.36 -3.71 -2.59
CA PHE A 63 -3.62 -2.66 -1.60
C PHE A 63 -4.87 -1.83 -1.93
N GLU A 64 -5.14 -1.58 -3.21
CA GLU A 64 -6.38 -0.90 -3.63
C GLU A 64 -7.62 -1.75 -3.34
N GLN A 65 -7.54 -3.07 -3.52
CA GLN A 65 -8.62 -3.98 -3.20
C GLN A 65 -8.87 -4.05 -1.69
N GLU A 66 -7.81 -4.20 -0.90
CA GLU A 66 -7.90 -4.18 0.57
C GLU A 66 -8.49 -2.86 1.06
N LEU A 67 -8.03 -1.72 0.54
CA LEU A 67 -8.52 -0.40 0.94
C LEU A 67 -10.03 -0.25 0.69
N LYS A 68 -10.56 -0.77 -0.43
CA LYS A 68 -12.00 -0.77 -0.73
C LYS A 68 -12.83 -1.58 0.26
N ILE A 69 -12.27 -2.64 0.86
CA ILE A 69 -12.97 -3.45 1.86
C ILE A 69 -13.14 -2.67 3.18
N TYR A 70 -12.16 -1.81 3.50
CA TYR A 70 -12.12 -1.06 4.76
C TYR A 70 -12.63 0.39 4.67
N GLN A 71 -12.98 0.89 3.47
CA GLN A 71 -13.67 2.16 3.27
C GLN A 71 -15.18 1.97 3.40
#